data_AF-A0A839PV22-F1
#
_entry.id   AF-A0A839PV22-F1
#
_cell.length_a   1.000
_cell.length_b   1.000
_cell.length_c   1.000
_cell.angle_alpha   90.00
_cell.angle_beta   90.00
_cell.angle_gamma   90.00
#
_symmetry.space_group_name_H-M   'P 1'
#
loop_
_entity.id
_entity.type
_entity.pdbx_description
1 polymer ?
#
loop_
_entity_poly.entity_id
_entity_poly.type
_entity_poly.pdbx_seq_one_letter_code
_entity_poly.pdbx_strand_id
1 'polypeptide(L)'
;MATDTPQGTDATEQPTPEHRRPDGVTDATVEALGKLSEALEVVEDARGHLYGFHRLSGQADLTLGEAVDLMRDSGDTELGVLADRLEEELVGRNVVQGRWTFQVVEEYDDGYYADFRRLEADARQRLVGGRRHLFEAEMKQDRRTHGRRGHEASPDDGGTQSFEGAEAGSPASTGDSQ
;
A
#
# COMPACT_ATOMS: atom_id res chain seq x y z
N MET A 1 -54.97 14.07 -13.61
CA MET A 1 -54.37 13.06 -12.71
C MET A 1 -53.03 12.70 -13.31
N ALA A 2 -51.94 13.28 -12.79
CA ALA A 2 -50.59 12.94 -13.22
C ALA A 2 -50.17 11.68 -12.46
N THR A 3 -49.85 10.63 -13.22
CA THR A 3 -49.36 9.35 -12.73
C THR A 3 -47.94 9.52 -12.21
N ASP A 4 -47.78 9.41 -10.90
CA ASP A 4 -46.49 9.29 -10.23
C ASP A 4 -45.87 7.94 -10.62
N THR A 5 -44.77 7.98 -11.37
CA THR A 5 -43.99 6.80 -11.72
C THR A 5 -42.92 6.67 -10.64
N PRO A 6 -42.78 5.53 -9.94
CA PRO A 6 -41.77 5.41 -8.90
C PRO A 6 -40.40 5.58 -9.54
N GLN A 7 -39.66 6.63 -9.14
CA GLN A 7 -38.25 6.74 -9.47
C GLN A 7 -37.54 5.52 -8.91
N GLY A 8 -37.09 4.64 -9.81
CA GLY A 8 -36.22 3.53 -9.46
C GLY A 8 -35.05 4.10 -8.68
N THR A 9 -34.76 3.51 -7.51
CA THR A 9 -33.59 3.88 -6.71
C THR A 9 -32.38 3.86 -7.62
N ASP A 10 -31.74 5.01 -7.80
CA ASP A 10 -30.47 5.12 -8.51
C ASP A 10 -29.53 4.04 -7.96
N ALA A 11 -29.01 3.16 -8.82
CA ALA A 11 -28.25 1.99 -8.38
C ALA A 11 -27.01 2.38 -7.56
N THR A 12 -26.53 3.61 -7.79
CA THR A 12 -25.40 4.23 -7.09
C THR A 12 -25.73 4.66 -5.65
N GLU A 13 -27.02 4.76 -5.29
CA GLU A 13 -27.48 5.18 -3.96
C GLU A 13 -27.49 4.04 -2.94
N GLN A 14 -27.23 2.80 -3.34
CA GLN A 14 -27.04 1.70 -2.38
C GLN A 14 -25.60 1.18 -2.44
N PRO A 15 -25.02 0.78 -1.29
CA PRO A 15 -23.76 0.05 -1.30
C PRO A 15 -23.88 -1.19 -2.19
N THR A 16 -22.80 -1.61 -2.85
CA THR A 16 -22.80 -2.86 -3.60
C THR A 16 -23.03 -4.06 -2.66
N PRO A 17 -23.55 -5.20 -3.17
CA PRO A 17 -23.90 -6.35 -2.32
C PRO A 17 -22.75 -6.84 -1.41
N GLU A 18 -21.50 -6.77 -1.88
CA GLU A 18 -20.30 -7.13 -1.12
C GLU A 18 -19.98 -6.16 0.04
N HIS A 19 -20.55 -4.96 0.03
CA HIS A 19 -20.40 -3.94 1.08
C HIS A 19 -21.67 -3.77 1.93
N ARG A 20 -22.65 -4.66 1.79
CA ARG A 20 -23.82 -4.71 2.68
C ARG A 20 -23.58 -5.70 3.80
N ARG A 21 -24.07 -5.38 4.99
CA ARG A 21 -24.08 -6.32 6.12
C ARG A 21 -24.93 -7.56 5.78
N PRO A 22 -24.47 -8.80 6.05
CA PRO A 22 -25.31 -9.99 5.95
C PRO A 22 -26.41 -10.00 7.02
N ASP A 23 -27.52 -10.68 6.72
CA ASP A 23 -28.62 -10.84 7.66
C ASP A 23 -28.16 -11.58 8.94
N GLY A 24 -28.64 -11.11 10.09
CA GLY A 24 -28.32 -11.69 11.40
C GLY A 24 -26.95 -11.29 11.98
N VAL A 25 -26.14 -10.52 11.26
CA VAL A 25 -24.88 -9.96 11.78
C VAL A 25 -25.18 -8.72 12.62
N THR A 26 -24.54 -8.62 13.79
CA THR A 26 -24.74 -7.52 14.75
C THR A 26 -23.77 -6.36 14.52
N ASP A 27 -24.11 -5.16 15.02
CA ASP A 27 -23.20 -4.00 15.02
C ASP A 27 -21.88 -4.33 15.71
N ALA A 28 -21.94 -5.00 16.87
CA ALA A 28 -20.75 -5.41 17.62
C ALA A 28 -19.84 -6.35 16.81
N THR A 29 -20.40 -7.19 15.93
CA THR A 29 -19.62 -8.05 15.04
C THR A 29 -18.93 -7.21 13.95
N VAL A 30 -19.65 -6.27 13.33
CA VAL A 30 -19.09 -5.39 12.31
C VAL A 30 -17.99 -4.50 12.89
N GLU A 31 -18.20 -3.92 14.07
CA GLU A 31 -17.21 -3.10 14.77
C GLU A 31 -15.95 -3.90 15.13
N ALA A 32 -16.11 -5.12 15.67
CA ALA A 32 -14.98 -5.97 16.02
C ALA A 32 -14.15 -6.37 14.79
N LEU A 33 -14.80 -6.71 13.67
CA LEU A 33 -14.12 -7.01 12.42
C LEU A 33 -13.46 -5.78 11.79
N GLY A 34 -14.09 -4.62 11.92
CA GLY A 34 -13.50 -3.32 11.54
C GLY A 34 -12.20 -3.07 12.30
N LYS A 35 -12.21 -3.25 13.63
CA LYS A 35 -10.99 -3.13 14.45
C LYS A 35 -9.91 -4.17 14.11
N LEU A 36 -10.29 -5.39 13.78
CA LEU A 36 -9.34 -6.41 13.32
C LEU A 36 -8.68 -6.02 11.99
N SER A 37 -9.47 -5.45 11.07
CA SER A 37 -8.98 -4.97 9.77
C SER A 37 -8.07 -3.74 9.93
N GLU A 38 -8.47 -2.78 10.77
CA GLU A 38 -7.66 -1.61 11.13
C GLU A 38 -6.29 -2.03 11.70
N ALA A 39 -6.27 -3.04 12.58
CA ALA A 39 -5.02 -3.58 13.11
C ALA A 39 -4.14 -4.21 12.02
N LEU A 40 -4.75 -4.92 11.05
CA LEU A 40 -4.02 -5.47 9.91
C LEU A 40 -3.43 -4.37 9.02
N GLU A 41 -4.16 -3.27 8.79
CA GLU A 41 -3.67 -2.13 8.01
C GLU A 41 -2.43 -1.49 8.66
N VAL A 42 -2.41 -1.36 10.00
CA VAL A 42 -1.21 -0.91 10.73
C VAL A 42 -0.03 -1.87 10.56
N VAL A 43 -0.29 -3.18 10.52
CA VAL A 43 0.74 -4.19 10.24
C VAL A 43 1.24 -4.10 8.80
N GLU A 44 0.37 -3.79 7.83
CA GLU A 44 0.76 -3.55 6.43
C GLU A 44 1.65 -2.31 6.28
N ASP A 45 1.39 -1.26 7.06
CA ASP A 45 2.27 -0.08 7.12
C ASP A 45 3.63 -0.39 7.76
N ALA A 46 3.64 -1.16 8.86
CA ALA A 46 4.88 -1.65 9.46
C ALA A 46 5.70 -2.50 8.48
N ARG A 47 5.03 -3.35 7.70
CA ARG A 47 5.65 -4.10 6.60
C ARG A 47 6.26 -3.15 5.56
N GLY A 48 5.54 -2.11 5.14
CA GLY A 48 6.08 -1.09 4.23
C GLY A 48 7.38 -0.46 4.74
N HIS A 49 7.45 -0.16 6.05
CA HIS A 49 8.67 0.35 6.68
C HIS A 49 9.84 -0.65 6.63
N LEU A 50 9.60 -1.95 6.75
CA LEU A 50 10.65 -2.96 6.62
C LEU A 50 11.22 -3.03 5.21
N TYR A 51 10.39 -2.92 4.18
CA TYR A 51 10.86 -2.83 2.80
C TYR A 51 11.66 -1.55 2.55
N GLY A 52 11.20 -0.43 3.12
CA GLY A 52 11.93 0.84 3.11
C GLY A 52 13.30 0.73 3.78
N PHE A 53 13.34 0.13 4.97
CA PHE A 53 14.57 -0.17 5.72
C PHE A 53 15.52 -1.05 4.90
N HIS A 54 15.04 -2.15 4.32
CA HIS A 54 15.85 -3.03 3.48
C HIS A 54 16.52 -2.30 2.33
N ARG A 55 15.75 -1.52 1.56
CA ARG A 55 16.26 -0.73 0.44
C ARG A 55 17.32 0.28 0.88
N LEU A 56 17.04 1.03 1.95
CA LEU A 56 17.92 2.09 2.43
C LEU A 56 19.23 1.52 3.00
N SER A 57 19.17 0.43 3.76
CA SER A 57 20.38 -0.23 4.28
C SER A 57 21.21 -0.86 3.17
N GLY A 58 20.58 -1.50 2.18
CA GLY A 58 21.29 -2.05 1.03
C GLY A 58 21.99 -0.96 0.21
N GLN A 59 21.33 0.18 -0.01
CA GLN A 59 21.96 1.33 -0.65
C GLN A 59 23.15 1.86 0.15
N ALA A 60 23.02 1.97 1.48
CA ALA A 60 24.10 2.44 2.33
C ALA A 60 25.32 1.50 2.32
N ASP A 61 25.10 0.18 2.31
CA ASP A 61 26.17 -0.83 2.25
C ASP A 61 26.91 -0.78 0.91
N LEU A 62 26.19 -0.62 -0.21
CA LEU A 62 26.81 -0.43 -1.53
C LEU A 62 27.64 0.85 -1.58
N THR A 63 27.09 1.97 -1.12
CA THR A 63 27.81 3.26 -1.07
C THR A 63 29.01 3.21 -0.11
N LEU A 64 28.93 2.43 0.97
CA LEU A 64 30.09 2.17 1.84
C LEU A 64 31.19 1.41 1.09
N GLY A 65 30.83 0.38 0.31
CA GLY A 65 31.78 -0.34 -0.54
C GLY A 65 32.49 0.60 -1.53
N GLU A 66 31.73 1.46 -2.22
CA GLU A 66 32.30 2.48 -3.12
C GLU A 66 33.26 3.43 -2.37
N ALA A 67 32.93 3.85 -1.15
CA ALA A 67 33.80 4.69 -0.35
C ALA A 67 35.10 3.98 0.05
N VAL A 68 35.03 2.70 0.43
CA VAL A 68 36.19 1.85 0.74
C VAL A 68 37.12 1.74 -0.47
N ASP A 69 36.57 1.51 -1.67
CA ASP A 69 37.36 1.44 -2.90
C ASP A 69 38.05 2.79 -3.19
N LEU A 70 37.32 3.90 -3.10
CA LEU A 70 37.90 5.24 -3.29
C LEU A 70 38.99 5.58 -2.26
N MET A 71 38.84 5.13 -1.01
CA MET A 71 39.87 5.32 0.02
C MET A 71 41.17 4.59 -0.35
N ARG A 72 41.09 3.36 -0.89
CA ARG A 72 42.26 2.60 -1.35
C ARG A 72 42.92 3.25 -2.56
N ASP A 73 42.11 3.69 -3.52
CA ASP A 73 42.60 4.28 -4.77
C ASP A 73 43.23 5.66 -4.57
N SER A 74 43.01 6.31 -3.42
CA SER A 74 43.64 7.59 -3.10
C SER A 74 45.16 7.54 -2.98
N GLY A 75 45.72 6.35 -2.69
CA GLY A 75 47.14 6.17 -2.40
C GLY A 75 47.60 6.75 -1.05
N ASP A 76 46.68 7.27 -0.23
CA ASP A 76 46.96 7.73 1.14
C ASP A 76 47.01 6.53 2.10
N THR A 77 48.13 6.38 2.81
CA THR A 77 48.35 5.25 3.73
C THR A 77 47.34 5.21 4.87
N GLU A 78 46.93 6.35 5.42
CA GLU A 78 45.97 6.40 6.52
C GLU A 78 44.57 6.01 6.03
N LEU A 79 44.17 6.51 4.84
CA LEU A 79 42.90 6.09 4.23
C LEU A 79 42.90 4.60 3.88
N GLY A 80 44.01 4.04 3.39
CA GLY A 80 44.12 2.59 3.13
C GLY A 80 43.89 1.76 4.39
N VAL A 81 44.51 2.13 5.52
CA VAL A 81 44.31 1.46 6.81
C VAL A 81 42.85 1.56 7.29
N LEU A 82 42.21 2.72 7.10
CA LEU A 82 40.80 2.90 7.42
C LEU A 82 39.88 2.08 6.51
N ALA A 83 40.21 1.99 5.22
CA ALA A 83 39.46 1.19 4.25
C ALA A 83 39.42 -0.29 4.63
N ASP A 84 40.57 -0.87 5.00
CA ASP A 84 40.67 -2.27 5.41
C ASP A 84 39.83 -2.55 6.66
N ARG A 85 39.85 -1.64 7.63
CA ARG A 85 39.04 -1.77 8.85
C ARG A 85 37.54 -1.65 8.57
N LEU A 86 37.13 -0.73 7.72
CA LEU A 86 35.73 -0.54 7.35
C LEU A 86 35.18 -1.75 6.57
N GLU A 87 35.98 -2.29 5.66
CA GLU A 87 35.64 -3.51 4.93
C GLU A 87 35.48 -4.71 5.88
N GLU A 88 36.42 -4.90 6.82
CA GLU A 88 36.36 -6.01 7.79
C GLU A 88 35.19 -5.87 8.77
N GLU A 89 34.92 -4.66 9.27
CA GLU A 89 33.98 -4.47 10.38
C GLU A 89 32.54 -4.14 9.94
N LEU A 90 32.34 -3.51 8.78
CA LEU A 90 31.04 -2.94 8.37
C LEU A 90 30.48 -3.46 7.04
N VAL A 91 31.30 -3.64 6.01
CA VAL A 91 30.80 -4.06 4.68
C VAL A 91 30.16 -5.46 4.78
N GLY A 92 28.89 -5.56 4.38
CA GLY A 92 28.11 -6.80 4.45
C GLY A 92 27.80 -7.28 5.87
N ARG A 93 28.07 -6.46 6.90
CA ARG A 93 27.81 -6.81 8.30
C ARG A 93 26.31 -6.88 8.56
N ASN A 94 25.81 -8.03 9.01
CA ASN A 94 24.42 -8.19 9.44
C ASN A 94 23.88 -7.02 10.32
N VAL A 95 22.73 -6.44 9.93
CA VAL A 95 22.12 -5.29 10.62
C VAL A 95 21.60 -5.62 12.02
N VAL A 96 21.24 -6.89 12.22
CA VAL A 96 20.85 -7.47 13.50
C VAL A 96 21.49 -8.85 13.61
N GLN A 97 21.51 -9.43 14.82
CA GLN A 97 22.21 -10.70 15.03
C GLN A 97 21.75 -11.81 14.07
N GLY A 98 22.67 -12.24 13.21
CA GLY A 98 22.50 -13.34 12.27
C GLY A 98 21.61 -13.04 11.05
N ARG A 99 21.22 -11.77 10.82
CA ARG A 99 20.33 -11.42 9.72
C ARG A 99 20.78 -10.16 8.99
N TRP A 100 20.87 -10.28 7.68
CA TRP A 100 20.83 -9.14 6.79
C TRP A 100 19.39 -8.68 6.58
N THR A 101 19.21 -7.51 5.97
CA THR A 101 17.89 -6.86 5.92
C THR A 101 16.83 -7.66 5.17
N PHE A 102 17.17 -8.38 4.10
CA PHE A 102 16.19 -9.20 3.37
C PHE A 102 15.68 -10.36 4.24
N GLN A 103 16.53 -10.95 5.09
CA GLN A 103 16.13 -12.03 6.00
C GLN A 103 15.18 -11.53 7.08
N VAL A 104 15.35 -10.28 7.54
CA VAL A 104 14.39 -9.64 8.45
C VAL A 104 13.04 -9.45 7.76
N VAL A 105 13.03 -9.04 6.49
CA VAL A 105 11.80 -8.91 5.69
C VAL A 105 11.11 -10.26 5.50
N GLU A 106 11.85 -11.29 5.08
CA GLU A 106 11.34 -12.64 4.86
C GLU A 106 10.73 -13.22 6.13
N GLU A 107 11.43 -13.15 7.27
CA GLU A 107 10.91 -13.67 8.53
C GLU A 107 9.67 -12.92 9.03
N TYR A 108 9.56 -11.61 8.76
CA TYR A 108 8.36 -10.86 9.08
C TYR A 108 7.18 -11.26 8.19
N ASP A 109 7.43 -11.37 6.88
CA ASP A 109 6.43 -11.71 5.87
C ASP A 109 5.89 -13.12 6.08
N ASP A 110 6.78 -14.11 6.21
CA ASP A 110 6.43 -15.53 6.36
C ASP A 110 5.94 -15.90 7.76
N GLY A 111 6.29 -15.09 8.77
CA GLY A 111 5.90 -15.27 10.16
C GLY A 111 4.68 -14.43 10.52
N TYR A 112 4.95 -13.32 11.20
CA TYR A 112 3.91 -12.50 11.85
C TYR A 112 2.85 -11.98 10.86
N TYR A 113 3.28 -11.48 9.70
CA TYR A 113 2.37 -10.93 8.70
C TYR A 113 1.45 -12.01 8.09
N ALA A 114 2.02 -13.14 7.64
CA ALA A 114 1.25 -14.25 7.09
C ALA A 114 0.18 -14.76 8.06
N ASP A 115 0.54 -14.92 9.34
CA ASP A 115 -0.42 -15.38 10.36
C ASP A 115 -1.52 -14.36 10.63
N PHE A 116 -1.19 -13.07 10.70
CA PHE A 116 -2.19 -12.02 10.88
C PHE A 116 -3.19 -12.01 9.72
N ARG A 117 -2.68 -11.99 8.48
CA ARG A 117 -3.50 -12.03 7.25
C ARG A 117 -4.42 -13.25 7.24
N ARG A 118 -3.91 -14.43 7.61
CA ARG A 118 -4.68 -15.67 7.65
C ARG A 118 -5.81 -15.60 8.69
N LEU A 119 -5.53 -15.10 9.89
CA LEU A 119 -6.51 -15.04 10.98
C LEU A 119 -7.57 -13.96 10.75
N GLU A 120 -7.21 -12.80 10.19
CA GLU A 120 -8.19 -11.80 9.73
C GLU A 120 -9.13 -12.42 8.68
N ALA A 121 -8.56 -13.06 7.66
CA ALA A 121 -9.34 -13.64 6.58
C ALA A 121 -10.28 -14.75 7.06
N ASP A 122 -9.83 -15.61 8.00
CA ASP A 122 -10.69 -16.63 8.63
C ASP A 122 -11.86 -16.00 9.38
N ALA A 123 -11.59 -15.00 10.23
CA ALA A 123 -12.64 -14.31 11.00
C ALA A 123 -13.69 -13.68 10.07
N ARG A 124 -13.24 -12.96 9.04
CA ARG A 124 -14.11 -12.35 8.04
C ARG A 124 -14.89 -13.39 7.23
N GLN A 125 -14.26 -14.50 6.83
CA GLN A 125 -14.92 -15.57 6.11
C GLN A 125 -16.05 -16.20 6.93
N ARG A 126 -15.80 -16.47 8.21
CA ARG A 126 -16.74 -17.17 9.09
C ARG A 126 -17.91 -16.30 9.54
N LEU A 127 -17.67 -15.01 9.78
CA LEU A 127 -18.65 -14.13 10.40
C LEU A 127 -19.46 -13.32 9.38
N VAL A 128 -18.88 -12.99 8.23
CA VAL A 128 -19.52 -12.14 7.23
C VAL A 128 -19.36 -12.65 5.79
N GLY A 129 -19.00 -13.93 5.61
CA GLY A 129 -18.90 -14.56 4.30
C GLY A 129 -17.82 -13.96 3.41
N GLY A 130 -16.76 -13.41 4.00
CA GLY A 130 -15.62 -12.85 3.25
C GLY A 130 -15.78 -11.38 2.85
N ARG A 131 -16.91 -10.74 3.15
CA ARG A 131 -17.17 -9.32 2.83
C ARG A 131 -16.18 -8.40 3.53
N ARG A 132 -15.53 -7.52 2.77
CA ARG A 132 -14.52 -6.56 3.26
C ARG A 132 -15.15 -5.21 3.54
N HIS A 133 -14.52 -4.42 4.40
CA HIS A 133 -14.84 -3.01 4.65
C HIS A 133 -16.31 -2.72 5.02
N LEU A 134 -16.97 -3.64 5.74
CA LEU A 134 -18.38 -3.44 6.12
C LEU A 134 -18.55 -2.27 7.08
N PHE A 135 -17.64 -2.12 8.04
CA PHE A 135 -17.67 -1.01 8.98
C PHE A 135 -17.53 0.34 8.28
N GLU A 136 -16.56 0.46 7.36
CA GLU A 136 -16.33 1.66 6.56
C GLU A 136 -17.48 1.93 5.59
N ALA A 137 -18.04 0.89 4.98
CA ALA A 137 -19.19 1.03 4.08
C ALA A 137 -20.42 1.57 4.81
N GLU A 138 -20.72 1.07 6.02
CA GLU A 138 -21.80 1.58 6.85
C GLU A 138 -21.54 3.03 7.29
N MET A 139 -20.33 3.32 7.77
CA MET A 139 -19.95 4.71 8.10
C MET A 139 -20.07 5.65 6.90
N LYS A 140 -19.68 5.22 5.69
CA LYS A 140 -19.84 6.00 4.46
C LYS A 140 -21.32 6.23 4.16
N GLN A 141 -22.13 5.18 4.22
CA GLN A 141 -23.56 5.23 3.95
C GLN A 141 -24.28 6.20 4.90
N ASP A 142 -23.91 6.22 6.18
CA ASP A 142 -24.49 7.12 7.17
C ASP A 142 -24.06 8.58 6.96
N ARG A 143 -22.81 8.81 6.53
CA ARG A 143 -22.23 10.16 6.39
C ARG A 143 -22.53 10.85 5.06
N ARG A 144 -22.89 10.10 4.01
CA ARG A 144 -23.07 10.66 2.67
C ARG A 144 -24.33 11.52 2.55
N THR A 145 -24.27 12.52 1.68
CA THR A 145 -25.44 13.31 1.30
C THR A 145 -26.16 12.60 0.16
N HIS A 146 -27.35 12.08 0.42
CA HIS A 146 -28.09 11.27 -0.53
C HIS A 146 -28.56 12.10 -1.73
N GLY A 147 -28.42 11.57 -2.95
CA GLY A 147 -28.78 12.25 -4.20
C GLY A 147 -27.84 13.39 -4.61
N ARG A 148 -26.70 13.59 -3.92
CA ARG A 148 -25.69 14.59 -4.29
C ARG A 148 -24.58 13.94 -5.10
N ARG A 149 -24.31 14.50 -6.29
CA ARG A 149 -23.18 14.08 -7.13
C ARG A 149 -21.86 14.08 -6.34
N GLY A 150 -21.11 12.98 -6.43
CA GLY A 150 -19.86 12.75 -5.69
C GLY A 150 -20.05 12.19 -4.27
N HIS A 151 -21.29 11.90 -3.87
CA HIS A 151 -21.66 11.29 -2.58
C HIS A 151 -22.40 9.97 -2.76
N GLU A 152 -22.21 9.32 -3.91
CA GLU A 152 -22.80 8.03 -4.23
C GLU A 152 -22.28 6.94 -3.28
N ALA A 153 -23.15 5.98 -2.95
CA ALA A 153 -22.80 4.85 -2.09
C ALA A 153 -21.80 3.92 -2.78
N SER A 154 -21.97 3.71 -4.08
CA SER A 154 -21.12 2.83 -4.90
C SER A 154 -20.44 3.60 -6.04
N PRO A 155 -19.30 3.12 -6.56
CA PRO A 155 -18.70 3.68 -7.77
C PRO A 155 -19.69 3.62 -8.94
N ASP A 156 -19.67 4.63 -9.82
CA ASP A 156 -20.27 4.50 -11.14
C ASP A 156 -19.46 3.49 -11.96
N ASP A 157 -20.12 2.49 -12.54
CA ASP A 157 -19.50 1.49 -13.44
C ASP A 157 -18.87 2.12 -14.72
N GLY A 158 -18.89 3.46 -14.86
CA GLY A 158 -18.41 4.23 -16.01
C GLY A 158 -17.02 4.86 -15.86
N GLY A 159 -16.25 4.53 -14.82
CA GLY A 159 -14.90 5.07 -14.58
C GLY A 159 -13.80 4.53 -15.51
N THR A 160 -14.02 4.48 -16.83
CA THR A 160 -12.85 4.52 -17.74
C THR A 160 -12.25 5.91 -17.56
N GLN A 161 -11.13 6.02 -16.84
CA GLN A 161 -10.31 7.22 -16.93
C GLN A 161 -9.74 7.26 -18.34
N SER A 162 -10.50 7.81 -19.29
CA SER A 162 -9.96 8.29 -20.55
C SER A 162 -9.01 9.43 -20.22
N PHE A 163 -7.74 9.09 -20.06
CA PHE A 163 -6.66 10.06 -20.22
C PHE A 163 -6.71 10.53 -21.67
N GLU A 164 -7.50 11.57 -21.94
CA GLU A 164 -7.34 12.33 -23.18
C GLU A 164 -5.93 12.91 -23.15
N GLY A 165 -5.13 12.43 -24.10
CA GLY A 165 -3.73 12.73 -24.23
C GLY A 165 -3.50 14.24 -24.28
N ALA A 166 -2.49 14.68 -23.55
CA ALA A 166 -1.85 15.96 -23.80
C ALA A 166 -1.60 16.10 -25.31
N GLU A 167 -2.13 17.15 -25.89
CA GLU A 167 -1.74 17.61 -27.22
C GLU A 167 -0.22 17.85 -27.21
N ALA A 168 0.52 16.87 -27.73
CA ALA A 168 1.87 17.08 -28.19
C ALA A 168 1.77 17.97 -29.44
N GLY A 169 1.97 19.28 -29.25
CA GLY A 169 2.18 20.20 -30.35
C GLY A 169 3.31 19.68 -31.25
N SER A 170 2.97 19.49 -32.53
CA SER A 170 3.83 19.00 -33.59
C SER A 170 5.16 19.76 -33.73
N PRO A 171 6.22 19.11 -34.25
CA PRO A 171 7.48 19.75 -34.56
C PRO A 171 7.37 20.49 -35.90
N ALA A 172 7.70 21.78 -35.90
CA ALA A 172 7.96 22.50 -37.14
C ALA A 172 9.38 22.19 -37.62
N SER A 173 9.44 21.56 -38.79
CA SER A 173 10.64 21.25 -39.57
C SER A 173 11.13 22.45 -40.37
N THR A 174 12.46 22.55 -40.48
CA THR A 174 13.28 23.08 -41.61
C THR A 174 13.18 24.56 -42.03
N GLY A 175 14.34 25.22 -42.10
CA GLY A 175 14.51 26.48 -42.84
C GLY A 175 15.88 27.17 -42.64
N ASP A 176 16.79 26.88 -43.56
CA ASP A 176 18.19 27.27 -43.78
C ASP A 176 18.58 28.79 -43.76
N SER A 177 19.89 29.01 -43.57
CA SER A 177 20.78 30.09 -44.08
C SER A 177 20.79 31.51 -43.48
N GLN A 178 21.89 31.84 -42.77
CA GLN A 178 23.03 32.65 -43.27
C GLN A 178 24.25 32.57 -42.33
#